data_AF-A0A0Q6R671-F1
#
_entry.id   AF-A0A0Q6R671-F1
#
_cell.length_a   1.000
_cell.length_b   1.000
_cell.length_c   1.000
_cell.angle_alpha   90.00
_cell.angle_beta   90.00
_cell.angle_gamma   90.00
#
_symmetry.space_group_name_H-M   'P 1'
#
loop_
_entity.id
_entity.type
_entity.pdbx_description
1 polymer ?
#
loop_
_entity_poly.entity_id
_entity_poly.type
_entity_poly.pdbx_seq_one_letter_code
_entity_poly.pdbx_strand_id
1 'polypeptide(L)'
;MARYFGIDLAWGLGRTDPRTGRVRPPNETGLCLLDATGRILDAGWARGVDAVHDFIAAHEQPGDVIAIDAPLIVPNPTGMRAAEREVASRYGRWKVAANASNAGSAARAGELLLAALEPRGIRYTDGTGPPLAGTTVAFECYPYTTLVGVAELGYDDERPRYKRLIPGIDRADARARRAAACDDLIARLSRLGPSTPPLDLRSHPATRALVDEPSPITDAAYKHREELLDSVICAWTAALWHANGPERTQVLGADTGEVDARGRRATIVAPARPEQRRAAEDESG
;
A
#
# COMPACT_ATOMS: atom_id res chain seq x y z
N MET A 1 2.62 -4.46 -22.25
CA MET A 1 3.57 -4.52 -21.12
C MET A 1 2.77 -4.29 -19.86
N ALA A 2 3.08 -4.97 -18.76
CA ALA A 2 2.34 -4.80 -17.51
C ALA A 2 2.48 -3.36 -16.98
N ARG A 3 1.39 -2.81 -16.43
CA ARG A 3 1.37 -1.54 -15.71
C ARG A 3 0.90 -1.80 -14.28
N TYR A 4 1.21 -0.85 -13.41
CA TYR A 4 1.15 -1.04 -11.98
C TYR A 4 0.30 0.06 -11.36
N PHE A 5 -0.84 -0.32 -10.81
CA PHE A 5 -1.67 0.57 -10.02
C PHE A 5 -1.26 0.50 -8.56
N GLY A 6 -1.23 1.66 -7.91
CA GLY A 6 -1.08 1.79 -6.48
C GLY A 6 -2.20 2.63 -5.90
N ILE A 7 -2.84 2.09 -4.86
CA ILE A 7 -4.02 2.68 -4.22
C ILE A 7 -3.75 2.78 -2.71
N ASP A 8 -3.52 3.99 -2.18
CA ASP A 8 -3.55 4.24 -0.73
C ASP A 8 -5.01 4.42 -0.31
N LEU A 9 -5.70 3.29 -0.08
CA LEU A 9 -7.15 3.29 0.02
C LEU A 9 -7.61 3.83 1.37
N ALA A 10 -8.35 4.93 1.33
CA ALA A 10 -8.90 5.52 2.53
C ALA A 10 -9.95 4.63 3.20
N TRP A 11 -9.80 4.41 4.51
CA TRP A 11 -10.70 3.53 5.28
C TRP A 11 -12.11 4.12 5.49
N GLY A 12 -12.22 5.45 5.49
CA GLY A 12 -13.46 6.15 5.82
C GLY A 12 -14.40 6.25 4.64
N LEU A 13 -15.47 5.43 4.61
CA LEU A 13 -16.49 5.37 3.56
C LEU A 13 -17.48 6.56 3.54
N GLY A 14 -17.21 7.61 4.31
CA GLY A 14 -18.18 8.67 4.58
C GLY A 14 -19.26 8.21 5.56
N ARG A 15 -19.96 9.17 6.17
CA ARG A 15 -21.09 8.88 7.07
C ARG A 15 -22.02 10.07 7.19
N THR A 16 -23.31 9.79 7.31
CA THR A 16 -24.29 10.77 7.75
C THR A 16 -24.35 10.76 9.27
N ASP A 17 -24.16 11.93 9.88
CA ASP A 17 -24.35 12.09 11.32
C ASP A 17 -25.84 11.93 11.65
N PRO A 18 -26.24 10.91 12.43
CA PRO A 18 -27.66 10.61 12.67
C PRO A 18 -28.35 11.66 13.54
N ARG A 19 -27.61 12.51 14.25
CA ARG A 19 -28.18 13.58 15.10
C ARG A 19 -28.32 14.90 14.36
N THR A 20 -27.37 15.21 13.48
CA THR A 20 -27.32 16.50 12.79
C THR A 20 -27.73 16.44 11.32
N GLY A 21 -27.89 15.23 10.76
CA GLY A 21 -28.12 15.01 9.33
C GLY A 21 -26.90 15.37 8.46
N ARG A 22 -25.79 15.81 9.04
CA ARG A 22 -24.62 16.26 8.28
C ARG A 22 -23.93 15.08 7.61
N VAL A 23 -23.82 15.14 6.28
CA VAL A 23 -23.05 14.18 5.49
C VAL A 23 -21.57 14.54 5.58
N ARG A 24 -20.75 13.59 6.03
CA ARG A 24 -19.29 13.65 5.90
C ARG A 24 -18.89 12.83 4.68
N PRO A 25 -18.16 13.42 3.72
CA PRO A 25 -17.70 12.68 2.56
C PRO A 25 -16.69 11.59 2.96
N PRO A 26 -16.44 10.61 2.09
CA PRO A 26 -15.32 9.71 2.24
C PRO A 26 -13.98 10.45 2.40
N ASN A 27 -13.05 9.80 3.09
CA ASN A 27 -11.68 10.26 3.13
C ASN A 27 -11.06 10.19 1.72
N GLU A 28 -10.00 10.95 1.53
CA GLU A 28 -9.26 10.99 0.26
C GLU A 28 -8.38 9.75 0.14
N THR A 29 -8.34 9.16 -1.05
CA THR A 29 -7.51 8.04 -1.46
C THR A 29 -6.49 8.55 -2.47
N GLY A 30 -5.23 8.22 -2.30
CA GLY A 30 -4.20 8.47 -3.31
C GLY A 30 -4.21 7.42 -4.41
N LEU A 31 -3.93 7.84 -5.64
CA LEU A 31 -3.92 7.00 -6.84
C LEU A 31 -2.63 7.20 -7.63
N CYS A 32 -2.04 6.12 -8.11
CA CYS A 32 -0.89 6.16 -9.01
C CYS A 32 -0.98 5.02 -10.04
N LEU A 33 -0.70 5.33 -11.30
CA LEU A 33 -0.52 4.38 -12.39
C LEU A 33 0.90 4.52 -12.95
N LEU A 34 1.68 3.46 -12.83
CA LEU A 34 3.09 3.36 -13.22
C LEU A 34 3.24 2.36 -14.39
N ASP A 35 4.07 2.66 -15.38
CA ASP A 35 4.44 1.70 -16.42
C ASP A 35 5.72 0.91 -16.10
N ALA A 36 6.00 -0.10 -16.92
CA ALA A 36 7.19 -0.94 -16.80
C ALA A 36 8.54 -0.20 -16.95
N THR A 37 8.54 1.02 -17.50
CA THR A 37 9.73 1.86 -17.65
C THR A 37 9.96 2.79 -16.46
N GLY A 38 9.08 2.73 -15.45
CA GLY A 38 9.17 3.55 -14.26
C GLY A 38 8.48 4.91 -14.40
N ARG A 39 7.79 5.17 -15.51
CA ARG A 39 7.06 6.42 -15.72
C ARG A 39 5.67 6.32 -15.12
N ILE A 40 5.32 7.33 -14.33
CA ILE A 40 3.97 7.57 -13.85
C ILE A 40 3.14 8.14 -15.01
N LEU A 41 2.11 7.40 -15.40
CA LEU A 41 1.20 7.69 -16.51
C LEU A 41 0.03 8.57 -16.05
N ASP A 42 -0.50 8.32 -14.87
CA ASP A 42 -1.52 9.13 -14.22
C ASP A 42 -1.37 9.02 -12.70
N ALA A 43 -1.69 10.08 -11.97
CA ALA A 43 -1.69 10.09 -10.52
C ALA A 43 -2.57 11.23 -9.98
N GLY A 44 -3.21 10.99 -8.84
CA GLY A 44 -4.11 11.96 -8.25
C GLY A 44 -4.82 11.42 -7.03
N TRP A 45 -6.06 11.87 -6.84
CA TRP A 45 -6.85 11.56 -5.67
C TRP A 45 -8.31 11.26 -6.04
N ALA A 46 -8.92 10.36 -5.28
CA ALA A 46 -10.35 10.07 -5.35
C ALA A 46 -10.95 10.05 -3.94
N ARG A 47 -12.29 10.10 -3.84
CA ARG A 47 -13.02 9.96 -2.58
C ARG A 47 -14.12 8.93 -2.73
N GLY A 48 -14.00 7.85 -1.97
CA GLY A 48 -14.96 6.74 -1.98
C GLY A 48 -14.59 5.65 -2.98
N VAL A 49 -15.13 4.45 -2.73
CA VAL A 49 -14.83 3.23 -3.51
C VAL A 49 -15.20 3.40 -4.98
N ASP A 50 -16.35 4.01 -5.28
CA ASP A 50 -16.83 4.19 -6.65
C ASP A 50 -15.86 5.04 -7.49
N ALA A 51 -15.37 6.16 -6.95
CA ALA A 51 -14.41 7.02 -7.65
C ALA A 51 -13.05 6.33 -7.87
N VAL A 52 -12.62 5.46 -6.94
CA VAL A 52 -11.41 4.64 -7.10
C VAL A 52 -11.62 3.57 -8.18
N HIS A 53 -12.78 2.91 -8.16
CA HIS A 53 -13.18 1.97 -9.20
C HIS A 53 -13.19 2.64 -10.58
N ASP A 54 -13.76 3.84 -10.70
CA ASP A 54 -13.85 4.57 -11.96
C ASP A 54 -12.48 4.97 -12.51
N PHE A 55 -11.54 5.36 -11.63
CA PHE A 55 -10.15 5.60 -12.01
C PHE A 55 -9.49 4.34 -12.59
N ILE A 56 -9.67 3.18 -11.94
CA ILE A 56 -9.12 1.90 -12.44
C ILE A 56 -9.78 1.55 -13.77
N ALA A 57 -11.11 1.64 -13.85
CA ALA A 57 -11.90 1.31 -15.04
C ALA A 57 -11.56 2.18 -16.25
N ALA A 58 -11.19 3.44 -16.05
CA ALA A 58 -10.80 4.36 -17.12
C ALA A 58 -9.43 4.01 -17.73
N HIS A 59 -8.58 3.29 -16.99
CA HIS A 59 -7.18 3.12 -17.37
C HIS A 59 -6.77 1.69 -17.62
N GLU A 60 -7.41 0.70 -16.99
CA GLU A 60 -7.01 -0.70 -17.01
C GLU A 60 -6.83 -1.26 -18.43
N GLN A 61 -5.91 -2.21 -18.53
CA GLN A 61 -5.63 -3.02 -19.70
C GLN A 61 -5.32 -4.44 -19.23
N PRO A 62 -5.47 -5.44 -20.11
CA PRO A 62 -5.12 -6.83 -19.79
C PRO A 62 -3.67 -6.96 -19.29
N GLY A 63 -3.52 -7.58 -18.11
CA GLY A 63 -2.22 -7.89 -17.52
C GLY A 63 -1.66 -6.82 -16.58
N ASP A 64 -2.47 -5.83 -16.19
CA ASP A 64 -2.07 -4.89 -15.13
C ASP A 64 -2.05 -5.56 -13.74
N VAL A 65 -1.29 -4.97 -12.83
CA VAL A 65 -1.18 -5.42 -11.44
C VAL A 65 -1.53 -4.27 -10.50
N ILE A 66 -2.42 -4.52 -9.54
CA ILE A 66 -3.00 -3.51 -8.67
C ILE A 66 -2.63 -3.82 -7.21
N ALA A 67 -1.82 -2.97 -6.59
CA ALA A 67 -1.51 -3.03 -5.16
C ALA A 67 -2.40 -2.05 -4.39
N ILE A 68 -3.08 -2.54 -3.35
CA ILE A 68 -4.02 -1.76 -2.54
C ILE A 68 -3.58 -1.76 -1.08
N ASP A 69 -3.37 -0.60 -0.46
CA ASP A 69 -3.16 -0.44 0.99
C ASP A 69 -4.49 -0.52 1.74
N ALA A 70 -5.10 -1.71 1.75
CA ALA A 70 -6.23 -2.01 2.59
C ALA A 70 -6.44 -3.53 2.71
N PRO A 71 -7.02 -3.99 3.83
CA PRO A 71 -7.51 -5.36 3.95
C PRO A 71 -8.48 -5.72 2.83
N LEU A 72 -8.12 -6.68 1.98
CA LEU A 72 -8.98 -7.14 0.86
C LEU A 72 -9.80 -8.38 1.22
N ILE A 73 -9.19 -9.28 1.99
CA ILE A 73 -9.81 -10.52 2.49
C ILE A 73 -9.73 -10.51 4.01
N VAL A 74 -10.89 -10.53 4.67
CA VAL A 74 -11.01 -10.42 6.13
C VAL A 74 -11.90 -11.54 6.68
N PRO A 75 -11.35 -12.76 6.85
CA PRO A 75 -12.14 -13.95 7.21
C PRO A 75 -12.43 -14.04 8.72
N ASN A 76 -11.62 -13.36 9.55
CA ASN A 76 -11.71 -13.45 10.99
C ASN A 76 -12.84 -12.54 11.55
N PRO A 77 -13.69 -13.06 12.45
CA PRO A 77 -14.78 -12.27 13.03
C PRO A 77 -14.26 -11.20 14.00
N THR A 78 -13.17 -11.50 14.72
CA THR A 78 -12.54 -10.61 15.70
C THR A 78 -11.02 -10.76 15.67
N GLY A 79 -10.32 -9.89 16.41
CA GLY A 79 -8.87 -9.97 16.56
C GLY A 79 -8.12 -9.50 15.31
N MET A 80 -6.92 -10.04 15.15
CA MET A 80 -5.94 -9.71 14.10
C MET A 80 -5.82 -10.88 13.13
N ARG A 81 -5.56 -10.62 11.84
CA ARG A 81 -5.28 -11.66 10.84
C ARG A 81 -3.88 -12.22 11.02
N ALA A 82 -3.63 -13.40 10.47
CA ALA A 82 -2.30 -13.99 10.39
C ALA A 82 -1.30 -13.08 9.68
N ALA A 83 -1.69 -12.49 8.54
CA ALA A 83 -0.83 -11.57 7.81
C ALA A 83 -0.36 -10.39 8.67
N GLU A 84 -1.25 -9.80 9.47
CA GLU A 84 -0.95 -8.69 10.37
C GLU A 84 -0.03 -9.12 11.54
N ARG A 85 -0.24 -10.33 12.10
CA ARG A 85 0.68 -10.93 13.07
C ARG A 85 2.08 -11.12 12.48
N GLU A 86 2.17 -11.58 11.25
CA GLU A 86 3.45 -11.76 10.58
C GLU A 86 4.11 -10.44 10.21
N VAL A 87 3.36 -9.37 9.90
CA VAL A 87 3.93 -8.02 9.81
C VAL A 87 4.62 -7.66 11.12
N ALA A 88 3.93 -7.80 12.26
CA ALA A 88 4.49 -7.46 13.56
C ALA A 88 5.70 -8.33 13.94
N SER A 89 5.64 -9.63 13.68
CA SER A 89 6.72 -10.59 13.98
C SER A 89 7.96 -10.37 13.11
N ARG A 90 7.78 -10.13 11.81
CA ARG A 90 8.87 -10.12 10.82
C ARG A 90 9.45 -8.73 10.57
N TYR A 91 8.66 -7.68 10.77
CA TYR A 91 9.07 -6.28 10.52
C TYR A 91 9.07 -5.42 11.80
N GLY A 92 8.69 -5.97 12.95
CA GLY A 92 8.60 -5.25 14.22
C GLY A 92 9.92 -4.63 14.69
N ARG A 93 11.07 -5.24 14.34
CA ARG A 93 12.40 -4.67 14.60
C ARG A 93 12.54 -3.25 14.03
N TRP A 94 11.97 -2.99 12.86
CA TRP A 94 11.97 -1.68 12.19
C TRP A 94 10.78 -0.80 12.58
N LYS A 95 10.09 -1.15 13.68
CA LYS A 95 8.90 -0.45 14.22
C LYS A 95 7.69 -0.48 13.29
N VAL A 96 7.60 -1.49 12.43
CA VAL A 96 6.46 -1.72 11.52
C VAL A 96 5.49 -2.73 12.15
N ALA A 97 4.23 -2.35 12.24
CA ALA A 97 3.13 -3.20 12.68
C ALA A 97 1.82 -2.74 12.02
N ALA A 98 1.05 -3.67 11.48
CA ALA A 98 -0.25 -3.39 10.90
C ALA A 98 -1.33 -3.24 11.99
N ASN A 99 -2.38 -2.47 11.70
CA ASN A 99 -3.56 -2.47 12.55
C ASN A 99 -4.32 -3.80 12.38
N ALA A 100 -5.00 -4.25 13.42
CA ALA A 100 -5.88 -5.41 13.31
C ALA A 100 -7.08 -5.11 12.40
N SER A 101 -7.39 -6.07 11.53
CA SER A 101 -8.60 -6.05 10.69
C SER A 101 -9.43 -7.29 10.98
N ASN A 102 -10.74 -7.11 11.10
CA ASN A 102 -11.72 -8.16 11.34
C ASN A 102 -13.09 -7.70 10.84
N ALA A 103 -14.04 -8.63 10.75
CA ALA A 103 -15.40 -8.35 10.25
C ALA A 103 -16.17 -7.30 11.09
N GLY A 104 -15.78 -7.08 12.34
CA GLY A 104 -16.32 -6.01 13.20
C GLY A 104 -15.71 -4.62 12.95
N SER A 105 -14.67 -4.51 12.12
CA SER A 105 -14.04 -3.24 11.78
C SER A 105 -14.93 -2.40 10.86
N ALA A 106 -14.97 -1.09 11.10
CA ALA A 106 -15.63 -0.14 10.20
C ALA A 106 -14.89 0.03 8.86
N ALA A 107 -13.65 -0.46 8.74
CA ALA A 107 -12.75 -0.26 7.62
C ALA A 107 -12.93 -1.29 6.49
N ARG A 108 -14.12 -1.32 5.89
CA ARG A 108 -14.47 -2.32 4.87
C ARG A 108 -14.21 -1.87 3.42
N ALA A 109 -13.51 -0.75 3.23
CA ALA A 109 -13.28 -0.17 1.92
C ALA A 109 -12.55 -1.12 0.95
N GLY A 110 -11.57 -1.90 1.44
CA GLY A 110 -10.84 -2.86 0.63
C GLY A 110 -11.71 -4.02 0.14
N GLU A 111 -12.49 -4.65 1.02
CA GLU A 111 -13.48 -5.67 0.65
C GLU A 111 -14.47 -5.16 -0.42
N LEU A 112 -15.00 -3.94 -0.21
CA LEU A 112 -15.97 -3.32 -1.13
C LEU A 112 -15.34 -3.00 -2.49
N LEU A 113 -14.13 -2.45 -2.51
CA LEU A 113 -13.40 -2.18 -3.75
C LEU A 113 -13.12 -3.48 -4.49
N LEU A 114 -12.61 -4.52 -3.82
CA LEU A 114 -12.37 -5.81 -4.47
C LEU A 114 -13.67 -6.38 -5.07
N ALA A 115 -14.77 -6.35 -4.33
CA ALA A 115 -16.07 -6.80 -4.83
C ALA A 115 -16.56 -6.00 -6.05
N ALA A 116 -16.26 -4.70 -6.13
CA ALA A 116 -16.58 -3.86 -7.29
C ALA A 116 -15.68 -4.13 -8.51
N LEU A 117 -14.42 -4.54 -8.29
CA LEU A 117 -13.46 -4.82 -9.36
C LEU A 117 -13.66 -6.22 -9.98
N GLU A 118 -14.13 -7.21 -9.21
CA GLU A 118 -14.30 -8.60 -9.69
C GLU A 118 -15.20 -8.74 -10.94
N PRO A 119 -16.37 -8.06 -11.03
CA PRO A 119 -17.21 -8.10 -12.23
C PRO A 119 -16.52 -7.58 -13.51
N ARG A 120 -15.43 -6.80 -13.37
CA ARG A 120 -14.60 -6.35 -14.50
C ARG A 120 -13.56 -7.37 -14.95
N GLY A 121 -13.50 -8.54 -14.31
CA GLY A 121 -12.50 -9.57 -14.60
C GLY A 121 -11.16 -9.35 -13.89
N ILE A 122 -11.04 -8.34 -13.02
CA ILE A 122 -9.88 -8.14 -12.16
C ILE A 122 -9.90 -9.21 -11.07
N ARG A 123 -8.85 -10.02 -11.00
CA ARG A 123 -8.80 -11.17 -10.08
C ARG A 123 -7.99 -10.85 -8.83
N TYR A 124 -8.51 -11.25 -7.68
CA TYR A 124 -7.69 -11.32 -6.47
C TYR A 124 -6.53 -12.32 -6.67
N THR A 125 -5.33 -11.94 -6.22
CA THR A 125 -4.20 -12.86 -6.04
C THR A 125 -3.70 -12.80 -4.60
N ASP A 126 -3.35 -13.95 -4.03
CA ASP A 126 -2.73 -14.02 -2.71
C ASP A 126 -1.22 -13.70 -2.75
N GLY A 127 -0.66 -13.54 -3.95
CA GLY A 127 0.74 -13.17 -4.20
C GLY A 127 1.73 -14.34 -4.22
N THR A 128 1.28 -15.58 -4.01
CA THR A 128 2.17 -16.76 -3.90
C THR A 128 2.74 -17.23 -5.24
N GLY A 129 2.07 -16.88 -6.34
CA GLY A 129 2.50 -17.21 -7.69
C GLY A 129 2.41 -16.02 -8.63
N PRO A 130 3.11 -16.06 -9.78
CA PRO A 130 3.00 -15.02 -10.78
C PRO A 130 1.56 -14.96 -11.33
N PRO A 131 1.09 -13.78 -11.76
CA PRO A 131 -0.21 -13.68 -12.40
C PRO A 131 -0.22 -14.43 -13.73
N LEU A 132 -1.39 -14.96 -14.11
CA LEU A 132 -1.58 -15.54 -15.43
C LEU A 132 -1.42 -14.46 -16.51
N ALA A 133 -0.77 -14.81 -17.63
CA ALA A 133 -0.54 -13.88 -18.72
C ALA A 133 -1.85 -13.22 -19.20
N GLY A 134 -1.85 -11.90 -19.32
CA GLY A 134 -3.01 -11.10 -19.73
C GLY A 134 -4.13 -10.98 -18.68
N THR A 135 -3.98 -11.58 -17.50
CA THR A 135 -4.95 -11.43 -16.41
C THR A 135 -4.58 -10.22 -15.55
N THR A 136 -5.51 -9.28 -15.39
CA THR A 136 -5.34 -8.17 -14.45
C THR A 136 -5.61 -8.66 -13.04
N VAL A 137 -4.67 -8.40 -12.12
CA VAL A 137 -4.75 -8.89 -10.74
C VAL A 137 -4.71 -7.77 -9.71
N ALA A 138 -5.36 -7.98 -8.57
CA ALA A 138 -5.28 -7.10 -7.41
C ALA A 138 -4.81 -7.87 -6.17
N PHE A 139 -3.94 -7.24 -5.37
CA PHE A 139 -3.45 -7.80 -4.11
C PHE A 139 -3.37 -6.74 -3.02
N GLU A 140 -3.40 -7.22 -1.78
CA GLU A 140 -3.22 -6.41 -0.59
C GLU A 140 -1.73 -6.17 -0.32
N CYS A 141 -1.36 -4.90 -0.15
CA CYS A 141 0.00 -4.49 0.22
C CYS A 141 -0.03 -3.67 1.51
N TYR A 142 1.13 -3.43 2.10
CA TYR A 142 1.27 -2.54 3.24
C TYR A 142 2.52 -1.67 3.07
N PRO A 143 2.41 -0.39 2.67
CA PRO A 143 3.55 0.45 2.25
C PRO A 143 4.75 0.44 3.21
N TYR A 144 4.50 0.35 4.52
CA TYR A 144 5.59 0.27 5.49
C TYR A 144 6.48 -0.97 5.35
N THR A 145 5.97 -2.12 4.90
CA THR A 145 6.84 -3.28 4.60
C THR A 145 7.71 -3.01 3.39
N THR A 146 7.22 -2.28 2.38
CA THR A 146 8.04 -1.83 1.25
C THR A 146 9.18 -0.93 1.71
N LEU A 147 8.89 0.05 2.58
CA LEU A 147 9.89 1.02 3.04
C LEU A 147 11.09 0.36 3.73
N VAL A 148 10.85 -0.64 4.58
CA VAL A 148 11.94 -1.31 5.31
C VAL A 148 12.40 -2.60 4.62
N GLY A 149 11.61 -3.14 3.70
CA GLY A 149 11.89 -4.38 2.97
C GLY A 149 12.75 -4.22 1.73
N VAL A 150 12.90 -2.97 1.26
CA VAL A 150 13.73 -2.62 0.11
C VAL A 150 15.04 -2.05 0.62
N ALA A 151 16.16 -2.72 0.31
CA ALA A 151 17.48 -2.34 0.77
C ALA A 151 17.88 -0.95 0.26
N GLU A 152 17.51 -0.63 -0.97
CA GLU A 152 17.83 0.62 -1.67
C GLU A 152 17.23 1.86 -1.00
N LEU A 153 16.17 1.71 -0.20
CA LEU A 153 15.58 2.80 0.57
C LEU A 153 16.36 3.12 1.85
N GLY A 154 17.26 2.23 2.29
CA GLY A 154 18.22 2.50 3.37
C GLY A 154 17.60 2.74 4.74
N TYR A 155 16.47 2.08 5.05
CA TYR A 155 15.84 2.08 6.37
C TYR A 155 16.26 0.84 7.18
N ASP A 156 17.55 0.77 7.52
CA ASP A 156 18.16 -0.40 8.15
C ASP A 156 17.83 -0.52 9.65
N ASP A 157 17.50 0.59 10.31
CA ASP A 157 17.20 0.65 11.74
C ASP A 157 15.71 0.75 12.05
N GLU A 158 15.02 1.70 11.41
CA GLU A 158 13.58 1.92 11.59
C GLU A 158 12.93 2.53 10.35
N ARG A 159 11.62 2.31 10.21
CA ARG A 159 10.78 3.00 9.23
C ARG A 159 10.81 4.53 9.39
N PRO A 160 10.59 5.30 8.31
CA PRO A 160 10.46 6.76 8.42
C PRO A 160 9.23 7.16 9.26
N ARG A 161 9.37 8.28 9.96
CA ARG A 161 8.30 8.88 10.79
C ARG A 161 7.51 9.94 10.02
N TYR A 162 7.02 9.57 8.84
CA TYR A 162 6.29 10.47 7.95
C TYR A 162 4.76 10.45 8.18
N LYS A 163 4.09 9.39 8.64
CA LYS A 163 2.62 9.47 8.82
C LYS A 163 2.18 10.18 10.11
N ARG A 164 2.69 9.74 11.26
CA ARG A 164 2.19 10.13 12.59
C ARG A 164 3.10 11.14 13.27
N LEU A 165 2.51 12.10 13.98
CA LEU A 165 3.24 13.03 14.84
C LEU A 165 3.93 12.28 15.99
N ILE A 166 5.14 12.72 16.33
CA ILE A 166 5.89 12.19 17.47
C ILE A 166 5.21 12.67 18.75
N PRO A 167 4.79 11.77 19.66
CA PRO A 167 4.17 12.17 20.91
C PRO A 167 5.22 12.73 21.89
N GLY A 168 4.79 13.59 22.81
CA GLY A 168 5.63 14.08 23.91
C GLY A 168 6.58 15.23 23.57
N ILE A 169 6.50 15.79 22.36
CA ILE A 169 7.23 17.01 21.97
C ILE A 169 6.23 18.10 21.52
N ASP A 170 6.72 19.33 21.38
CA ASP A 170 5.91 20.43 20.86
C ASP A 170 5.28 20.09 19.50
N ARG A 171 4.04 20.54 19.27
CA ARG A 171 3.27 20.16 18.09
C ARG A 171 3.83 20.78 16.80
N ALA A 172 4.39 21.99 16.85
CA ALA A 172 5.04 22.58 15.70
C ALA A 172 6.31 21.79 15.35
N ASP A 173 7.11 21.43 16.35
CA ASP A 173 8.30 20.58 16.18
C ASP A 173 7.94 19.20 15.62
N ALA A 174 6.88 18.56 16.15
CA ALA A 174 6.42 17.27 15.65
C ALA A 174 6.01 17.32 14.17
N ARG A 175 5.34 18.40 13.75
CA ARG A 175 4.94 18.59 12.34
C ARG A 175 6.15 18.86 11.46
N ALA A 176 7.10 19.69 11.90
CA ALA A 176 8.33 19.97 11.17
C ALA A 176 9.17 18.70 10.97
N ARG A 177 9.35 17.89 12.02
CA ARG A 177 10.06 16.61 11.93
C ARG A 177 9.37 15.60 11.02
N ARG A 178 8.03 15.56 11.03
CA ARG A 178 7.24 14.73 10.13
C ARG A 178 7.42 15.15 8.67
N ALA A 179 7.34 16.45 8.39
CA ALA A 179 7.57 17.01 7.05
C ALA A 179 8.98 16.68 6.55
N ALA A 180 10.01 16.89 7.38
CA ALA A 180 11.39 16.54 7.04
C ALA A 180 11.58 15.04 6.76
N ALA A 181 10.95 14.16 7.55
CA ALA A 181 10.98 12.72 7.30
C ALA A 181 10.28 12.31 5.99
N CYS A 182 9.24 13.05 5.59
CA CYS A 182 8.57 12.85 4.31
C CYS A 182 9.46 13.26 3.14
N ASP A 183 10.11 14.42 3.24
CA ASP A 183 11.01 14.91 2.20
C ASP A 183 12.25 14.00 2.04
N ASP A 184 12.79 13.46 3.14
CA ASP A 184 13.85 12.43 3.09
C ASP A 184 13.36 11.14 2.39
N LEU A 185 12.12 10.71 2.66
CA LEU A 185 11.51 9.55 1.99
C LEU A 185 11.36 9.80 0.48
N ILE A 186 10.87 10.98 0.07
CA ILE A 186 10.73 11.35 -1.35
C ILE A 186 12.11 11.39 -2.03
N ALA A 187 13.13 11.92 -1.35
CA ALA A 187 14.50 11.93 -1.86
C ALA A 187 15.06 10.51 -2.01
N ARG A 188 14.71 9.56 -1.12
CA ARG A 188 15.06 8.14 -1.23
C ARG A 188 14.37 7.46 -2.41
N LEU A 189 13.06 7.66 -2.56
CA LEU A 189 12.30 7.12 -3.69
C LEU A 189 12.80 7.65 -5.03
N SER A 190 13.21 8.93 -5.10
CA SER A 190 13.79 9.52 -6.30
C SER A 190 15.10 8.83 -6.74
N ARG A 191 15.80 8.14 -5.84
CA ARG A 191 17.01 7.36 -6.16
C ARG A 191 16.71 5.97 -6.71
N LEU A 192 15.44 5.57 -6.81
CA LEU A 192 15.04 4.32 -7.46
C LEU A 192 14.95 4.42 -8.99
N GLY A 193 15.21 5.60 -9.58
CA GLY A 193 15.27 5.78 -11.04
C GLY A 193 16.11 4.73 -11.79
N PRO A 194 17.35 4.42 -11.36
CA PRO A 194 18.18 3.37 -11.97
C PRO A 194 17.90 1.95 -11.43
N SER A 195 16.98 1.77 -10.49
CA SER A 195 16.68 0.45 -9.91
C SER A 195 15.88 -0.42 -10.88
N THR A 196 15.75 -1.71 -10.57
CA THR A 196 14.82 -2.62 -11.26
C THR A 196 13.79 -3.14 -10.23
N PRO A 197 12.52 -2.72 -10.32
CA PRO A 197 11.93 -1.82 -11.31
C PRO A 197 12.32 -0.34 -11.11
N PRO A 198 12.41 0.46 -12.19
CA PRO A 198 12.71 1.88 -12.11
C PRO A 198 11.52 2.71 -11.60
N LEU A 199 11.79 3.92 -11.11
CA LEU A 199 10.77 4.90 -10.71
C LEU A 199 11.21 6.32 -11.05
N ASP A 200 10.42 7.02 -11.87
CA ASP A 200 10.59 8.43 -12.21
C ASP A 200 9.44 9.26 -11.64
N LEU A 201 9.62 9.80 -10.43
CA LEU A 201 8.64 10.69 -9.80
C LEU A 201 8.39 11.97 -10.60
N ARG A 202 9.33 12.38 -11.47
CA ARG A 202 9.24 13.65 -12.21
C ARG A 202 8.42 13.51 -13.50
N SER A 203 8.03 12.29 -13.89
CA SER A 203 7.33 12.02 -15.16
C SER A 203 5.88 12.51 -15.19
N HIS A 204 5.25 12.71 -14.03
CA HIS A 204 3.87 13.18 -13.90
C HIS A 204 3.80 14.47 -13.06
N PRO A 205 2.98 15.49 -13.43
CA PRO A 205 2.92 16.76 -12.70
C PRO A 205 2.62 16.62 -11.19
N ALA A 206 1.68 15.75 -10.81
CA ALA A 206 1.31 15.59 -9.40
C ALA A 206 2.45 15.02 -8.54
N THR A 207 3.18 14.02 -9.05
CA THR A 207 4.30 13.41 -8.32
C THR A 207 5.59 14.21 -8.45
N ARG A 208 5.74 15.00 -9.52
CA ARG A 208 6.82 15.98 -9.63
C ARG A 208 6.72 17.03 -8.52
N ALA A 209 5.51 17.45 -8.15
CA ALA A 209 5.31 18.35 -7.01
C ALA A 209 5.77 17.75 -5.68
N LEU A 210 5.78 16.41 -5.51
CA LEU A 210 6.40 15.77 -4.35
C LEU A 210 7.89 16.10 -4.27
N VAL A 211 8.58 16.13 -5.42
CA VAL A 211 10.03 16.38 -5.48
C VAL A 211 10.35 17.87 -5.43
N ASP A 212 9.56 18.69 -6.11
CA ASP A 212 9.87 20.10 -6.31
C ASP A 212 9.39 21.01 -5.17
N GLU A 213 8.43 20.55 -4.35
CA GLU A 213 7.86 21.31 -3.24
C GLU A 213 8.17 20.64 -1.89
N PRO A 214 8.46 21.42 -0.83
CA PRO A 214 8.65 20.87 0.50
C PRO A 214 7.35 20.33 1.08
N SER A 215 7.45 19.35 1.98
CA SER A 215 6.27 18.82 2.67
C SER A 215 5.57 19.89 3.53
N PRO A 216 4.25 20.05 3.42
CA PRO A 216 3.52 21.08 4.14
C PRO A 216 3.41 20.74 5.64
N ILE A 217 3.33 21.76 6.49
CA ILE A 217 3.26 21.58 7.95
C ILE A 217 1.79 21.38 8.43
N THR A 218 0.81 21.86 7.65
CA THR A 218 -0.61 21.79 8.04
C THR A 218 -1.16 20.37 7.85
N ASP A 219 -1.94 19.89 8.81
CA ASP A 219 -2.35 18.48 8.87
C ASP A 219 -3.16 18.04 7.63
N ALA A 220 -4.01 18.92 7.09
CA ALA A 220 -4.83 18.61 5.91
C ALA A 220 -4.00 18.54 4.61
N ALA A 221 -3.16 19.54 4.34
CA ALA A 221 -2.30 19.54 3.16
C ALA A 221 -1.24 18.43 3.24
N TYR A 222 -0.76 18.12 4.44
CA TYR A 222 0.15 17.00 4.66
C TYR A 222 -0.53 15.68 4.34
N LYS A 223 -1.76 15.46 4.83
CA LYS A 223 -2.49 14.23 4.53
C LYS A 223 -2.74 14.07 3.03
N HIS A 224 -3.13 15.14 2.33
CA HIS A 224 -3.27 15.14 0.87
C HIS A 224 -1.98 14.67 0.16
N ARG A 225 -0.82 15.21 0.56
CA ARG A 225 0.50 14.81 0.03
C ARG A 225 0.86 13.35 0.38
N GLU A 226 0.60 12.95 1.63
CA GLU A 226 0.85 11.59 2.14
C GLU A 226 0.11 10.53 1.32
N GLU A 227 -1.18 10.74 1.05
CA GLU A 227 -2.00 9.80 0.27
C GLU A 227 -1.40 9.53 -1.12
N LEU A 228 -0.94 10.58 -1.82
CA LEU A 228 -0.29 10.43 -3.13
C LEU A 228 1.06 9.72 -3.02
N LEU A 229 1.85 10.03 -1.98
CA LEU A 229 3.15 9.38 -1.78
C LEU A 229 2.99 7.88 -1.54
N ASP A 230 2.01 7.49 -0.73
CA ASP A 230 1.75 6.09 -0.43
C ASP A 230 1.18 5.33 -1.62
N SER A 231 0.35 5.96 -2.45
CA SER A 231 -0.12 5.34 -3.69
C SER A 231 1.03 5.06 -4.66
N VAL A 232 2.04 5.94 -4.73
CA VAL A 232 3.26 5.67 -5.49
C VAL A 232 4.04 4.48 -4.91
N ILE A 233 4.16 4.39 -3.58
CA ILE A 233 4.81 3.25 -2.91
C ILE A 233 4.05 1.95 -3.21
N CYS A 234 2.71 1.95 -3.17
CA CYS A 234 1.88 0.82 -3.59
C CYS A 234 2.16 0.42 -5.04
N ALA A 235 2.16 1.38 -5.98
CA ALA A 235 2.38 1.10 -7.41
C ALA A 235 3.75 0.49 -7.65
N TRP A 236 4.78 1.01 -6.98
CA TRP A 236 6.12 0.45 -7.08
C TRP A 236 6.24 -0.92 -6.39
N THR A 237 5.45 -1.19 -5.34
CA THR A 237 5.33 -2.52 -4.73
C THR A 237 4.73 -3.54 -5.70
N ALA A 238 3.69 -3.16 -6.46
CA ALA A 238 3.16 -3.98 -7.55
C ALA A 238 4.21 -4.27 -8.62
N ALA A 239 4.97 -3.26 -9.04
CA ALA A 239 6.07 -3.43 -10.00
C ALA A 239 7.13 -4.41 -9.48
N LEU A 240 7.52 -4.26 -8.22
CA LEU A 240 8.56 -5.07 -7.59
C LEU A 240 8.13 -6.54 -7.44
N TRP A 241 6.91 -6.78 -6.97
CA TRP A 241 6.36 -8.13 -6.87
C TRP A 241 6.24 -8.79 -8.25
N HIS A 242 5.71 -8.06 -9.24
CA HIS A 242 5.54 -8.61 -10.58
C HIS A 242 6.88 -8.94 -11.27
N ALA A 243 7.91 -8.12 -11.08
CA ALA A 243 9.21 -8.31 -11.72
C ALA A 243 10.09 -9.38 -11.04
N ASN A 244 9.96 -9.56 -9.72
CA ASN A 244 10.91 -10.37 -8.95
C ASN A 244 10.26 -11.52 -8.16
N GLY A 245 8.94 -11.51 -7.99
CA GLY A 245 8.20 -12.50 -7.21
C GLY A 245 8.86 -12.77 -5.84
N PRO A 246 9.05 -14.05 -5.46
CA PRO A 246 9.53 -14.41 -4.13
C PRO A 246 11.00 -14.05 -3.87
N GLU A 247 11.79 -13.68 -4.88
CA GLU A 247 13.20 -13.30 -4.68
C GLU A 247 13.31 -12.01 -3.85
N ARG A 248 12.46 -11.02 -4.15
CA ARG A 248 12.45 -9.72 -3.48
C ARG A 248 11.23 -9.47 -2.61
N THR A 249 10.23 -10.36 -2.65
CA THR A 249 9.02 -10.24 -1.84
C THR A 249 8.75 -11.53 -1.06
N GLN A 250 7.85 -11.43 -0.09
CA GLN A 250 7.28 -12.56 0.63
C GLN A 250 5.77 -12.34 0.79
N VAL A 251 5.04 -13.44 0.98
CA VAL A 251 3.60 -13.41 1.23
C VAL A 251 3.36 -13.68 2.71
N LEU A 252 2.79 -12.70 3.41
CA LEU A 252 2.45 -12.82 4.82
C LEU A 252 1.05 -13.42 4.95
N GLY A 253 0.88 -14.39 5.85
CA GLY A 253 -0.38 -15.08 6.10
C GLY A 253 -0.67 -16.27 5.17
N ALA A 254 0.25 -16.65 4.27
CA ALA A 254 0.02 -17.72 3.28
C ALA A 254 -0.21 -19.12 3.90
N ASP A 255 0.51 -19.42 4.98
CA ASP A 255 0.64 -20.78 5.54
C ASP A 255 -0.27 -21.03 6.76
N THR A 256 -1.28 -20.18 6.99
CA THR A 256 -2.07 -20.21 8.24
C THR A 256 -3.44 -20.87 8.10
N GLY A 257 -3.87 -21.16 6.88
CA GLY A 257 -5.20 -21.68 6.60
C GLY A 257 -6.33 -20.66 6.77
N GLU A 258 -6.03 -19.39 7.09
CA GLU A 258 -7.04 -18.32 7.15
C GLU A 258 -7.55 -17.97 5.75
N VAL A 259 -8.72 -18.50 5.41
CA VAL A 259 -9.40 -18.28 4.13
C VAL A 259 -10.82 -17.76 4.33
N ASP A 260 -11.34 -17.04 3.35
CA ASP A 260 -12.74 -16.65 3.32
C ASP A 260 -13.68 -17.77 2.82
N ALA A 261 -14.97 -17.47 2.71
CA ALA A 261 -15.98 -18.42 2.23
C ALA A 261 -15.76 -18.92 0.79
N ARG A 262 -14.90 -18.27 -0.01
CA ARG A 262 -14.53 -18.68 -1.37
C ARG A 262 -13.16 -19.37 -1.42
N GLY A 263 -12.55 -19.65 -0.27
CA GLY A 263 -11.23 -20.26 -0.16
C GLY A 263 -10.06 -19.31 -0.49
N ARG A 264 -10.31 -17.99 -0.57
CA ARG A 264 -9.25 -17.00 -0.81
C ARG A 264 -8.51 -16.75 0.50
N ARG A 265 -7.17 -16.81 0.47
CA ARG A 265 -6.33 -16.55 1.65
C ARG A 265 -6.34 -15.07 2.01
N ALA A 266 -6.17 -14.76 3.29
CA ALA A 266 -6.03 -13.39 3.76
C ALA A 266 -4.55 -12.99 3.87
N THR A 267 -3.94 -12.59 2.76
CA THR A 267 -2.50 -12.33 2.68
C THR A 267 -2.13 -10.85 2.51
N ILE A 268 -0.88 -10.53 2.83
CA ILE A 268 -0.23 -9.26 2.47
C ILE A 268 1.03 -9.59 1.65
N VAL A 269 1.15 -9.02 0.45
CA VAL A 269 2.40 -9.06 -0.32
C VAL A 269 3.34 -7.98 0.22
N ALA A 270 4.54 -8.39 0.63
CA ALA A 270 5.49 -7.53 1.32
C ALA A 270 6.90 -7.69 0.73
N PRO A 271 7.56 -6.61 0.28
CA PRO A 271 8.99 -6.65 -0.03
C PRO A 271 9.80 -7.08 1.19
N ALA A 272 10.85 -7.87 0.97
CA ALA A 272 11.54 -8.56 2.05
C ALA A 272 13.04 -8.70 1.82
N ARG A 273 13.81 -8.32 2.84
CA ARG A 273 15.23 -8.64 3.01
C ARG A 273 15.39 -10.03 3.65
N PRO A 274 16.56 -10.67 3.53
CA PRO A 274 16.80 -11.99 4.13
C PRO A 274 16.46 -12.05 5.63
N GLU A 275 16.84 -11.03 6.40
CA GLU A 275 16.61 -10.95 7.85
C GLU A 275 15.14 -10.74 8.26
N GLN A 276 14.24 -10.47 7.31
CA GLN A 276 12.80 -10.32 7.52
C GLN A 276 12.02 -11.58 7.12
N ARG A 277 12.68 -12.57 6.53
CA ARG A 277 12.04 -13.83 6.18
C ARG A 277 12.00 -14.71 7.42
N ARG A 278 11.03 -15.62 7.48
CA ARG A 278 11.05 -16.68 8.48
C ARG A 278 12.36 -17.46 8.27
N ALA A 279 13.10 -17.73 9.35
CA ALA A 279 14.18 -18.71 9.27
C ALA A 279 13.55 -20.01 8.73
N ALA A 280 14.22 -20.65 7.75
CA ALA A 280 13.84 -22.01 7.41
C ALA A 280 13.89 -22.79 8.72
N GLU A 281 12.77 -23.37 9.14
CA GLU A 281 12.81 -24.36 10.19
C GLU A 281 13.75 -25.45 9.65
N ASP A 282 14.89 -25.65 10.31
CA ASP A 282 15.80 -26.71 9.95
C ASP A 282 14.97 -28.00 9.83
N GLU A 283 14.88 -28.57 8.63
CA GLU A 283 14.30 -29.89 8.37
C GLU A 283 15.19 -30.97 9.00
N SER A 284 15.34 -30.92 10.33
CA SER A 284 15.97 -31.92 11.17
C SER A 284 15.03 -32.23 12.34
N GLY A 285 14.15 -33.18 12.09
CA GLY A 285 13.25 -33.80 13.06
C GLY A 285 12.58 -35.02 12.46
#